data_AF-A0A2X3F8X1-F1
#
_entry.id   AF-A0A2X3F8X1-F1
#
_cell.length_a   1.000
_cell.length_b   1.000
_cell.length_c   1.000
_cell.angle_alpha   90.00
_cell.angle_beta   90.00
_cell.angle_gamma   90.00
#
_symmetry.space_group_name_H-M   'P 1'
#
loop_
_entity.id
_entity.type
_entity.pdbx_description
1 polymer ?
#
loop_
_entity_poly.entity_id
_entity_poly.type
_entity_poly.pdbx_seq_one_letter_code
_entity_poly.pdbx_strand_id
1 'polypeptide(L)'
;MRPIGSHNDNERAALLEKMLEDGINKIGLGPQGMSGNTSVMGVNIENTARHPSTIGVAVNVGCWSHRKGHIVFDKDLNYTITSHTGVAF
;
A
#
# COMPACT_ATOMS: atom_id res chain seq x y z
N MET A 1 -5.00 -0.24 -4.33
CA MET A 1 -4.02 -0.44 -3.24
C MET A 1 -3.33 -1.78 -3.43
N ARG A 2 -2.01 -1.81 -3.32
CA ARG A 2 -1.19 -3.01 -3.52
C ARG A 2 -1.41 -4.07 -2.42
N PRO A 3 -0.96 -5.32 -2.61
CA PRO A 3 -0.92 -6.32 -1.53
C PRO A 3 -0.04 -5.86 -0.37
N ILE A 4 -0.42 -6.22 0.86
CA ILE A 4 0.38 -5.94 2.07
C ILE A 4 1.73 -6.67 1.94
N GLY A 5 2.81 -5.98 2.31
CA GLY A 5 4.18 -6.51 2.23
C GLY A 5 4.80 -6.48 0.83
N SER A 6 4.07 -6.05 -0.20
CA SER A 6 4.68 -5.78 -1.51
C SER A 6 5.49 -4.48 -1.48
N HIS A 7 6.56 -4.42 -2.26
CA HIS A 7 7.41 -3.25 -2.45
C HIS A 7 7.44 -2.83 -3.93
N ASN A 8 7.78 -1.56 -4.21
CA ASN A 8 7.90 -1.10 -5.59
C ASN A 8 9.11 -1.77 -6.27
N ASP A 9 8.97 -2.20 -7.53
CA ASP A 9 10.09 -2.79 -8.29
C ASP A 9 11.21 -1.77 -8.57
N ASN A 10 10.89 -0.47 -8.58
CA ASN A 10 11.87 0.60 -8.69
C ASN A 10 12.57 0.83 -7.34
N GLU A 11 13.87 0.57 -7.28
CA GLU A 11 14.69 0.69 -6.07
C GLU A 11 14.59 2.07 -5.40
N ARG A 12 14.48 3.16 -6.16
CA ARG A 12 14.37 4.51 -5.59
C ARG A 12 12.99 4.75 -4.96
N ALA A 13 11.93 4.22 -5.58
CA ALA A 13 10.59 4.29 -5.02
C ALA A 13 10.47 3.41 -3.77
N ALA A 14 11.04 2.20 -3.80
CA ALA A 14 11.09 1.30 -2.64
C ALA A 14 11.88 1.91 -1.46
N LEU A 15 13.00 2.58 -1.76
CA LEU A 15 13.75 3.31 -0.73
C LEU A 15 12.88 4.42 -0.10
N LEU A 16 12.12 5.16 -0.92
CA LEU A 16 11.22 6.19 -0.42
C LEU A 16 10.06 5.62 0.40
N GLU A 17 9.48 4.48 -0.02
CA GLU A 17 8.50 3.72 0.78
C GLU A 17 9.06 3.45 2.18
N LYS A 18 10.28 2.90 2.25
CA LYS A 18 10.91 2.56 3.53
C LYS A 18 11.24 3.80 4.38
N MET A 19 11.80 4.84 3.77
CA MET A 19 12.12 6.09 4.45
C MET A 19 10.87 6.73 5.06
N LEU A 20 9.74 6.73 4.34
CA LEU A 20 8.48 7.26 4.84
C LEU A 20 7.89 6.40 5.95
N GLU A 21 7.89 5.08 5.80
CA GLU A 21 7.42 4.16 6.84
C GLU A 21 8.20 4.37 8.15
N ASP A 22 9.53 4.37 8.08
CA ASP A 22 10.41 4.58 9.23
C ASP A 22 10.22 5.98 9.83
N GLY A 23 10.08 7.00 8.98
CA GLY A 23 9.82 8.38 9.38
C GLY A 23 8.50 8.52 10.14
N ILE A 24 7.41 7.97 9.61
CA ILE A 24 6.07 8.04 10.21
C ILE A 24 6.03 7.29 11.54
N ASN A 25 6.66 6.12 11.62
CA ASN A 25 6.73 5.34 12.86
C ASN A 25 7.57 6.05 13.94
N LYS A 26 8.64 6.78 13.55
CA LYS A 26 9.44 7.59 14.48
C LYS A 26 8.71 8.79 15.09
N ILE A 27 7.57 9.23 14.52
CA ILE A 27 6.77 10.32 15.11
C ILE A 27 6.22 9.91 16.48
N GLY A 28 6.03 8.61 16.74
CA GLY A 28 5.57 8.12 18.04
C GLY A 28 4.06 8.22 18.25
N LEU A 29 3.28 8.42 17.18
CA LEU A 29 1.81 8.47 17.27
C LEU A 29 1.21 7.13 17.70
N GLY A 30 1.78 6.03 17.23
CA GLY A 30 1.27 4.68 17.46
C GLY A 30 -0.12 4.43 16.84
N PRO A 31 -0.68 3.23 17.05
CA PRO A 31 -1.99 2.88 16.52
C PRO A 31 -3.07 3.84 17.03
N GLN A 32 -3.88 4.36 16.11
CA GLN A 32 -4.97 5.32 16.40
C GLN A 32 -4.54 6.60 17.15
N GLY A 33 -3.24 6.90 17.22
CA GLY A 33 -2.73 8.07 17.94
C GLY A 33 -2.59 7.90 19.46
N MET A 34 -2.70 6.67 19.98
CA MET A 34 -2.56 6.38 21.43
C MET A 34 -1.11 6.25 21.90
N SER A 35 -0.16 6.83 21.20
CA SER A 35 1.29 6.68 21.37
C SER A 35 1.81 5.27 21.07
N GLY A 36 3.12 5.16 20.79
CA GLY A 36 3.80 3.90 20.51
C GLY A 36 4.59 3.92 19.20
N ASN A 37 5.11 2.76 18.81
CA ASN A 37 6.16 2.68 17.79
C ASN A 37 5.65 2.38 16.36
N THR A 38 4.39 1.95 16.21
CA THR A 38 3.86 1.47 14.92
C THR A 38 2.59 2.24 14.55
N SER A 39 2.77 3.33 13.82
CA SER A 39 1.70 4.19 13.31
C SER A 39 1.13 3.69 11.98
N VAL A 40 1.97 3.06 11.14
CA VAL A 40 1.61 2.53 9.82
C VAL A 40 2.06 1.09 9.66
N MET A 41 1.30 0.29 8.89
CA MET A 41 1.66 -1.08 8.53
C MET A 41 2.53 -1.17 7.27
N GLY A 42 2.64 -0.07 6.54
CA GLY A 42 3.44 0.03 5.31
C GLY A 42 3.07 1.29 4.52
N VAL A 43 3.97 1.67 3.63
CA VAL A 43 3.76 2.78 2.68
C VAL A 43 3.99 2.24 1.27
N ASN A 44 3.10 2.59 0.34
CA ASN A 44 3.27 2.29 -1.07
C ASN A 44 3.38 3.59 -1.85
N ILE A 45 4.38 3.67 -2.73
CA ILE A 45 4.63 4.83 -3.58
C ILE A 45 4.49 4.42 -5.04
N GLU A 46 3.75 5.23 -5.78
CA GLU A 46 3.62 5.12 -7.23
C GLU A 46 4.10 6.43 -7.87
N ASN A 47 4.99 6.30 -8.86
CA ASN A 47 5.56 7.44 -9.58
C ASN A 47 5.08 7.41 -11.03
N THR A 48 4.75 8.58 -11.56
CA THR A 48 4.40 8.75 -12.97
C THR A 48 5.18 9.93 -13.56
N ALA A 49 5.20 10.03 -14.89
CA ALA A 49 5.76 11.19 -15.55
C ALA A 49 4.94 12.45 -15.22
N ARG A 50 5.63 13.59 -15.08
CA ARG A 50 5.02 14.90 -14.82
C ARG A 50 5.55 15.95 -15.78
N HIS A 51 4.80 17.03 -15.99
CA HIS A 51 5.32 18.20 -16.67
C HIS A 51 6.39 18.89 -15.78
N PRO A 52 7.52 19.39 -16.31
CA PRO A 52 8.60 19.94 -15.49
C PRO A 52 8.19 21.07 -14.54
N SER A 53 7.18 21.87 -14.92
CA SER A 53 6.65 22.97 -14.11
C SER A 53 5.60 22.59 -13.06
N THR A 54 5.18 21.32 -12.98
CA THR A 54 4.14 20.89 -12.04
C THR A 54 4.53 19.62 -11.29
N ILE A 55 4.10 19.50 -10.03
CA ILE A 55 4.19 18.25 -9.27
C ILE A 55 2.81 17.91 -8.70
N GLY A 56 2.23 16.81 -9.20
CA GLY A 56 1.01 16.24 -8.66
C GLY A 56 1.36 15.24 -7.57
N VAL A 57 0.76 15.41 -6.39
CA VAL A 57 0.92 14.47 -5.28
C VAL A 57 -0.47 14.10 -4.77
N ALA A 58 -0.71 12.81 -4.62
CA ALA A 58 -1.92 12.28 -4.02
C ALA A 58 -1.53 11.39 -2.83
N VAL A 59 -2.26 11.52 -1.72
CA VAL A 59 -2.10 10.68 -0.54
C VAL A 59 -3.41 9.94 -0.33
N ASN A 60 -3.32 8.63 -0.14
CA ASN A 60 -4.46 7.78 0.18
C ASN A 60 -4.11 6.93 1.40
N VAL A 61 -5.10 6.67 2.25
CA VAL A 61 -4.92 5.94 3.51
C VAL A 61 -5.87 4.74 3.58
N GLY A 62 -5.33 3.59 3.98
CA GLY A 62 -6.13 2.42 4.36
C GLY A 62 -6.36 2.42 5.87
N CYS A 63 -7.62 2.48 6.32
CA CYS A 63 -7.94 2.32 7.74
C CYS A 63 -7.82 0.85 8.17
N TRP A 64 -7.90 0.56 9.47
CA TRP A 64 -7.91 -0.79 10.02
C TRP A 64 -8.93 -1.73 9.33
N SER A 65 -10.10 -1.23 8.94
CA SER A 65 -11.09 -1.98 8.17
C SER A 65 -10.71 -2.12 6.69
N HIS A 66 -9.44 -2.44 6.40
CA HIS A 66 -8.90 -2.58 5.06
C HIS A 66 -9.37 -3.88 4.39
N ARG A 67 -10.66 -3.91 4.03
CA ARG A 67 -11.33 -5.08 3.45
C ARG A 67 -11.50 -4.86 1.94
N LYS A 68 -10.75 -5.62 1.15
CA LYS A 68 -10.81 -5.62 -0.33
C LYS A 68 -10.69 -7.04 -0.85
N GLY A 69 -11.42 -7.38 -1.90
CA GLY A 69 -11.25 -8.64 -2.64
C GLY A 69 -10.82 -8.35 -4.07
N HIS A 70 -9.93 -9.16 -4.64
CA HIS A 70 -9.54 -9.05 -6.05
C HIS A 70 -9.65 -10.41 -6.73
N ILE A 71 -10.47 -10.46 -7.77
CA ILE A 71 -10.76 -11.65 -8.57
C ILE A 71 -10.39 -11.33 -10.01
N VAL A 72 -9.62 -12.21 -10.64
CA VAL A 72 -9.27 -12.13 -12.06
C VAL A 72 -10.03 -13.22 -12.79
N PHE A 73 -10.74 -12.85 -13.85
CA PHE A 73 -11.40 -13.79 -14.76
C PHE A 73 -10.62 -13.88 -16.06
N ASP A 74 -10.46 -15.10 -16.58
CA ASP A 74 -9.89 -15.30 -17.91
C ASP A 74 -10.97 -15.36 -19.00
N LYS A 75 -10.53 -15.53 -20.26
CA LYS A 75 -11.42 -15.61 -21.43
C LYS A 75 -12.36 -16.82 -21.41
N ASP A 76 -12.03 -17.85 -20.63
CA ASP A 76 -12.75 -19.11 -20.53
C ASP A 76 -13.62 -19.16 -19.25
N LEU A 77 -13.81 -18.02 -18.57
CA LEU A 77 -14.54 -17.84 -17.33
C LEU A 77 -13.96 -18.58 -16.11
N ASN A 78 -12.71 -19.04 -16.18
CA ASN A 78 -12.01 -19.45 -14.96
C ASN A 78 -11.69 -18.22 -14.12
N TYR A 79 -11.66 -18.38 -12.80
CA TYR A 79 -11.37 -17.30 -11.86
C TYR A 79 -10.17 -17.62 -10.98
N THR A 80 -9.42 -16.58 -10.61
CA THR A 80 -8.37 -16.65 -9.60
C THR A 80 -8.58 -15.54 -8.58
N ILE A 81 -8.70 -15.91 -7.29
CA ILE A 81 -8.71 -14.95 -6.19
C ILE A 81 -7.26 -14.66 -5.83
N THR A 82 -6.83 -13.42 -6.06
CA THR A 82 -5.43 -13.01 -5.84
C THR A 82 -5.21 -12.38 -4.47
N SER A 83 -6.29 -12.03 -3.76
CA SER A 83 -6.22 -11.30 -2.49
C SER A 83 -6.23 -12.18 -1.25
N HIS A 84 -6.99 -13.29 -1.26
CA HIS A 84 -7.25 -14.13 -0.08
C HIS A 84 -7.27 -15.61 -0.46
N THR A 85 -6.88 -16.48 0.47
CA THR A 85 -6.92 -17.95 0.33
C THR A 85 -8.02 -18.56 1.19
N GLY A 86 -8.36 -19.83 0.94
CA GLY A 86 -9.29 -20.59 1.80
C GLY A 86 -10.77 -20.20 1.69
N VAL A 87 -11.16 -19.48 0.65
CA VAL A 87 -12.57 -19.17 0.36
C VAL A 87 -13.24 -20.44 -0.17
N ALA A 88 -14.03 -21.10 0.67
CA ALA A 88 -14.89 -22.20 0.27
C ALA A 88 -16.26 -21.64 -0.16
N PHE A 89 -16.82 -22.18 -1.24
CA PHE A 89 -18.18 -21.93 -1.70
C PHE A 89 -19.12 -23.01 -1.20
#